data_AF-A0A7S2L9Y9-F1
#
_entry.id   AF-A0A7S2L9Y9-F1
#
_cell.length_a   1.000
_cell.length_b   1.000
_cell.length_c   1.000
_cell.angle_alpha   90.00
_cell.angle_beta   90.00
_cell.angle_gamma   90.00
#
_symmetry.space_group_name_H-M   'P 1'
#
loop_
_entity.id
_entity.type
_entity.pdbx_description
1 polymer ?
#
loop_
_entity_poly.entity_id
_entity_poly.type
_entity_poly.pdbx_seq_one_letter_code
_entity_poly.pdbx_strand_id
1 'polypeptide(L)'
;RWTGEEGGQKPQRESSGTGFLISWGEDTQQPIRIITNAHVVRNATTVRARASFGPHVVSCQVEWLSLPLDLALLRITQGDWNDFCKGWSFDFANAAAAVMKSVTDPASNGNNNVTKLLTLSTGLPKLDENVTCVGFPQGGTQISVTRGVVSRIDVDSQYVLRIQIDAAINPGNSGGPVFDEQGQVVGIASSHLRGAGNIGYIIPSKIVSNFLQMCKDNNEVKVEDRFSGLGALVVQEESIEDSKHVPGIPNLAILGSQTLESKALRHNLGLDELDILGGVRIVGSLNNNNNDSFHTGDRLDGDDVLLSINGIPIGMDGTIQLSETRPDERINFRSLVTCQRVGSKVTLDVLRKKERKELSVSLNMSRFLVPQYDDFDAIPLYVVVGGCVFTPLSLPLVSEKKSNKSTSFSRYYRDQRSGNEQMIVLSKVLNDEVNVGYHGWKNLVLKSVNGFEPKNIQELVDVIVRKMEGEMMNFRCTVVGEQDADYVICMSEQEVIHSENRVLQRHMIASWCSMEAISKELRDEVEKNEPSETKRRNAYHTMKDMRHVLERV
;
A
#
# COMPACT_ATOMS: atom_id res chain seq x y z
N ARG A 1 12.55 21.58 4.43
CA ARG A 1 11.98 22.26 3.24
C ARG A 1 12.86 23.46 2.88
N TRP A 2 13.09 23.73 1.59
CA TRP A 2 13.74 24.94 1.08
C TRP A 2 12.82 25.56 0.02
N THR A 3 12.69 26.88 0.06
CA THR A 3 11.92 27.72 -0.85
C THR A 3 12.90 28.72 -1.45
N GLY A 4 13.40 28.48 -2.66
CA GLY A 4 14.41 29.34 -3.29
C GLY A 4 14.90 28.71 -4.58
N GLU A 5 15.78 29.32 -5.37
CA GLU A 5 16.05 28.92 -6.76
C GLU A 5 17.51 28.50 -7.02
N GLU A 6 17.68 27.49 -7.88
CA GLU A 6 18.75 27.44 -8.89
C GLU A 6 18.33 26.44 -9.98
N GLY A 7 17.87 26.96 -11.13
CA GLY A 7 17.86 26.28 -12.44
C GLY A 7 16.81 25.20 -12.76
N GLY A 8 16.01 24.72 -11.81
CA GLY A 8 15.02 23.64 -12.05
C GLY A 8 13.58 24.14 -12.27
N GLN A 9 12.77 23.41 -13.06
CA GLN A 9 11.33 23.61 -13.16
C GLN A 9 10.70 23.67 -11.76
N LYS A 10 9.86 24.68 -11.49
CA LYS A 10 9.15 24.77 -10.21
C LYS A 10 8.28 23.53 -10.01
N PRO A 11 8.32 22.87 -8.84
CA PRO A 11 7.47 21.73 -8.58
C PRO A 11 6.00 22.16 -8.62
N GLN A 12 5.14 21.32 -9.22
CA GLN A 12 3.69 21.58 -9.33
C GLN A 12 3.02 21.71 -7.94
N ARG A 13 3.58 21.02 -6.93
CA ARG A 13 3.20 21.11 -5.51
C ARG A 13 4.38 20.73 -4.62
N GLU A 14 4.44 21.30 -3.42
CA GLU A 14 5.41 20.94 -2.39
C GLU A 14 4.71 20.50 -1.09
N SER A 15 5.20 19.42 -0.49
CA SER A 15 4.81 18.95 0.83
C SER A 15 6.02 18.88 1.77
N SER A 16 5.78 18.70 3.06
CA SER A 16 6.83 18.49 4.05
C SER A 16 6.35 17.52 5.12
N GLY A 17 7.24 16.66 5.57
CA GLY A 17 7.06 15.78 6.71
C GLY A 17 8.32 15.71 7.56
N THR A 18 8.34 14.77 8.50
CA THR A 18 9.46 14.49 9.38
C THR A 18 10.02 13.11 9.05
N GLY A 19 11.32 12.93 9.27
CA GLY A 19 11.94 11.61 9.32
C GLY A 19 13.04 11.62 10.37
N PHE A 20 13.56 10.45 10.71
CA PHE A 20 14.66 10.33 11.67
C PHE A 20 15.70 9.32 11.20
N LEU A 21 16.91 9.47 11.74
CA LEU A 21 18.04 8.62 11.40
C LEU A 21 17.95 7.28 12.12
N ILE A 22 18.23 6.21 11.39
CA ILE A 22 18.38 4.85 11.93
C ILE A 22 19.71 4.25 11.49
N SER A 23 20.21 3.31 12.31
CA SER A 23 21.38 2.48 11.95
C SER A 23 21.02 1.50 10.83
N TRP A 24 21.91 1.38 9.84
CA TRP A 24 21.76 0.56 8.65
C TRP A 24 23.04 -0.28 8.42
N GLY A 25 23.32 -1.16 9.40
CA GLY A 25 24.64 -1.73 9.69
C GLY A 25 25.40 -2.56 8.64
N GLU A 26 24.91 -2.76 7.41
CA GLU A 26 25.64 -3.50 6.36
C GLU A 26 26.36 -2.60 5.34
N ASP A 27 25.99 -1.31 5.29
CA ASP A 27 26.57 -0.35 4.37
C ASP A 27 27.67 0.45 5.08
N THR A 28 28.93 0.00 4.95
CA THR A 28 30.08 0.65 5.61
C THR A 28 30.37 2.06 5.08
N GLN A 29 29.82 2.43 3.92
CA GLN A 29 29.99 3.75 3.31
C GLN A 29 28.84 4.71 3.67
N GLN A 30 27.61 4.19 3.81
CA GLN A 30 26.46 4.93 4.32
C GLN A 30 25.70 4.11 5.37
N PRO A 31 26.19 4.02 6.61
CA PRO A 31 25.63 3.16 7.66
C PRO A 31 24.35 3.71 8.29
N ILE A 32 23.77 4.76 7.71
CA ILE A 32 22.58 5.44 8.21
C ILE A 32 21.57 5.57 7.08
N ARG A 33 20.29 5.44 7.43
CA ARG A 33 19.14 5.74 6.56
C ARG A 33 18.18 6.67 7.29
N ILE A 34 17.34 7.37 6.52
CA ILE A 34 16.22 8.14 7.08
C ILE A 34 14.97 7.29 6.93
N ILE A 35 14.26 7.05 8.02
CA ILE A 35 12.91 6.48 7.96
C ILE A 35 11.87 7.59 8.11
N THR A 36 10.78 7.46 7.34
CA THR A 36 9.64 8.39 7.35
C THR A 36 8.37 7.64 6.92
N ASN A 37 7.24 8.35 6.82
CA ASN A 37 6.02 7.79 6.25
C ASN A 37 6.08 7.73 4.71
N ALA A 38 5.44 6.73 4.14
CA ALA A 38 5.32 6.60 2.69
C ALA A 38 4.57 7.80 2.09
N HIS A 39 3.49 8.27 2.71
CA HIS A 39 2.71 9.39 2.17
C HIS A 39 3.47 10.73 2.14
N VAL A 40 4.58 10.86 2.88
CA VAL A 40 5.43 12.07 2.86
C VAL A 40 6.22 12.16 1.55
N VAL A 41 6.66 11.02 1.03
CA VAL A 41 7.57 10.93 -0.12
C VAL A 41 6.98 10.26 -1.36
N ARG A 42 5.78 9.68 -1.25
CA ARG A 42 5.08 9.08 -2.40
C ARG A 42 4.91 10.12 -3.50
N ASN A 43 5.12 9.71 -4.74
CA ASN A 43 4.99 10.54 -5.95
C ASN A 43 5.93 11.77 -5.98
N ALA A 44 6.91 11.85 -5.08
CA ALA A 44 7.86 12.95 -5.11
C ALA A 44 8.80 12.81 -6.31
N THR A 45 8.85 13.83 -7.17
CA THR A 45 9.86 13.94 -8.24
C THR A 45 11.24 14.24 -7.69
N THR A 46 11.31 14.82 -6.49
CA THR A 46 12.56 15.11 -5.78
C THR A 46 12.31 15.05 -4.29
N VAL A 47 13.18 14.35 -3.56
CA VAL A 47 13.15 14.30 -2.10
C VAL A 47 14.39 15.00 -1.55
N ARG A 48 14.20 15.90 -0.58
CA ARG A 48 15.28 16.61 0.10
C ARG A 48 15.07 16.59 1.61
N ALA A 49 16.13 16.31 2.36
CA ALA A 49 16.13 16.32 3.81
C ALA A 49 16.95 17.48 4.37
N ARG A 50 16.54 18.01 5.51
CA ARG A 50 17.26 19.04 6.27
C ARG A 50 17.33 18.61 7.73
N ALA A 51 18.53 18.64 8.30
CA ALA A 51 18.72 18.35 9.72
C ALA A 51 18.21 19.51 10.61
N SER A 52 17.85 19.22 11.86
CA SER A 52 17.32 20.21 12.80
C SER A 52 18.30 21.31 13.19
N PHE A 53 19.61 21.01 13.20
CA PHE A 53 20.65 21.90 13.73
C PHE A 53 21.43 22.64 12.64
N GLY A 54 21.07 22.47 11.35
CA GLY A 54 21.83 23.01 10.24
C GLY A 54 20.96 23.63 9.14
N PRO A 55 21.50 24.59 8.36
CA PRO A 55 20.84 25.09 7.17
C PRO A 55 20.97 24.12 5.98
N HIS A 56 21.86 23.13 6.07
CA HIS A 56 22.21 22.25 4.96
C HIS A 56 21.08 21.30 4.58
N VAL A 57 20.89 21.18 3.28
CA VAL A 57 19.88 20.33 2.65
C VAL A 57 20.61 19.27 1.83
N VAL A 58 20.21 18.02 1.99
CA VAL A 58 20.71 16.90 1.20
C VAL A 58 19.62 16.39 0.28
N SER A 59 20.01 15.88 -0.88
CA SER A 59 19.11 15.15 -1.76
C SER A 59 19.01 13.70 -1.30
N CYS A 60 17.80 13.15 -1.35
CA CYS A 60 17.52 11.78 -0.96
C CYS A 60 16.86 11.03 -2.12
N GLN A 61 17.12 9.73 -2.16
CA GLN A 61 16.39 8.77 -2.99
C GLN A 61 15.52 7.91 -2.07
N VAL A 62 14.31 7.60 -2.52
CA VAL A 62 13.46 6.60 -1.86
C VAL A 62 14.02 5.23 -2.22
N GLU A 63 14.67 4.57 -1.26
CA GLU A 63 15.29 3.25 -1.46
C GLU A 63 14.26 2.14 -1.28
N TRP A 64 13.42 2.25 -0.25
CA TRP A 64 12.32 1.30 0.01
C TRP A 64 11.01 2.01 0.31
N LEU A 65 9.89 1.42 -0.13
CA LEU A 65 8.56 1.96 0.06
C LEU A 65 7.55 0.86 0.41
N SER A 66 6.65 1.14 1.37
CA SER A 66 5.45 0.33 1.62
C SER A 66 4.28 1.26 1.91
N LEU A 67 3.39 1.42 0.92
CA LEU A 67 2.17 2.22 1.08
C LEU A 67 1.19 1.61 2.10
N PRO A 68 0.94 0.28 2.13
CA PRO A 68 0.02 -0.30 3.10
C PRO A 68 0.48 -0.13 4.55
N LEU A 69 1.79 -0.16 4.79
CA LEU A 69 2.37 0.09 6.11
C LEU A 69 2.57 1.59 6.39
N ASP A 70 2.46 2.44 5.37
CA ASP A 70 2.79 3.87 5.38
C ASP A 70 4.24 4.15 5.86
N LEU A 71 5.21 3.40 5.31
CA LEU A 71 6.63 3.51 5.64
C LEU A 71 7.51 3.67 4.39
N ALA A 72 8.53 4.52 4.51
CA ALA A 72 9.56 4.68 3.49
C ALA A 72 10.96 4.76 4.11
N LEU A 73 11.94 4.20 3.42
CA LEU A 73 13.36 4.28 3.74
C LEU A 73 14.07 5.12 2.69
N LEU A 74 14.80 6.15 3.12
CA LEU A 74 15.50 7.06 2.26
C LEU A 74 17.01 6.90 2.40
N ARG A 75 17.69 6.91 1.25
CA ARG A 75 19.14 7.00 1.13
C ARG A 75 19.54 8.41 0.74
N ILE A 76 20.60 8.94 1.33
CA ILE A 76 21.14 10.25 0.95
C ILE A 76 22.05 10.07 -0.27
N THR A 77 21.77 10.79 -1.35
CA THR A 77 22.47 10.62 -2.64
C THR A 77 23.42 11.76 -2.97
N GLN A 78 23.12 12.99 -2.51
CA GLN A 78 23.94 14.17 -2.78
C GLN A 78 23.91 15.16 -1.61
N GLY A 79 25.01 15.90 -1.45
CA GLY A 79 25.21 16.88 -0.39
C GLY A 79 26.43 16.53 0.47
N ASP A 80 26.87 17.49 1.28
CA ASP A 80 27.98 17.27 2.21
C ASP A 80 27.45 16.56 3.47
N TRP A 81 27.80 15.28 3.60
CA TRP A 81 27.43 14.45 4.74
C TRP A 81 27.96 14.99 6.07
N ASN A 82 29.19 15.50 6.09
CA ASN A 82 29.84 16.01 7.29
C ASN A 82 29.14 17.29 7.76
N ASP A 83 28.72 18.13 6.83
CA ASP A 83 27.95 19.33 7.14
C ASP A 83 26.47 19.03 7.49
N PHE A 84 25.83 18.05 6.85
CA PHE A 84 24.48 17.58 7.22
C PHE A 84 24.44 16.99 8.63
N CYS A 85 25.48 16.24 8.98
CA CYS A 85 25.66 15.64 10.31
C CYS A 85 26.46 16.53 11.26
N LYS A 86 26.72 17.79 10.92
CA LYS A 86 27.58 18.66 11.73
C LYS A 86 27.00 18.85 13.12
N GLY A 87 27.80 18.52 14.14
CA GLY A 87 27.37 18.46 15.54
C GLY A 87 26.89 17.08 16.00
N TRP A 88 26.78 16.10 15.09
CA TRP A 88 26.63 14.68 15.39
C TRP A 88 27.96 13.95 15.18
N SER A 89 28.29 13.03 16.07
CA SER A 89 29.41 12.10 15.91
C SER A 89 28.88 10.68 16.01
N PHE A 90 29.20 9.87 15.01
CA PHE A 90 28.77 8.49 14.91
C PHE A 90 30.00 7.58 15.00
N ASP A 91 29.97 6.59 15.88
CA ASP A 91 30.97 5.51 15.90
C ASP A 91 30.49 4.40 14.96
N PHE A 92 31.11 4.30 13.78
CA PHE A 92 30.76 3.32 12.76
C PHE A 92 31.53 2.00 12.89
N ALA A 93 32.56 1.92 13.75
CA ALA A 93 33.33 0.70 13.98
C ALA A 93 32.61 -0.28 14.91
N ASN A 94 31.70 0.23 15.75
CA ASN A 94 30.81 -0.54 16.61
C ASN A 94 29.35 -0.18 16.29
N ALA A 95 28.77 -0.76 15.24
CA ALA A 95 27.38 -0.49 14.81
C ALA A 95 26.29 -0.76 15.89
N ALA A 96 26.67 -1.30 17.07
CA ALA A 96 25.82 -1.51 18.24
C ALA A 96 25.96 -0.44 19.35
N ALA A 97 26.92 0.48 19.27
CA ALA A 97 27.12 1.52 20.28
C ALA A 97 27.70 2.80 19.65
N ALA A 98 26.84 3.76 19.34
CA ALA A 98 27.28 5.10 18.97
C ALA A 98 27.94 5.79 20.19
N VAL A 99 29.15 6.32 20.05
CA VAL A 99 29.90 7.07 21.08
C VAL A 99 30.28 8.46 20.52
N MET A 100 30.02 9.56 21.25
CA MET A 100 30.48 10.92 20.89
C MET A 100 31.85 11.26 21.48
N LYS A 101 32.53 12.20 20.81
CA LYS A 101 33.33 13.24 21.45
C LYS A 101 32.73 14.60 21.13
N SER A 102 32.57 15.46 22.14
CA SER A 102 32.41 16.89 21.92
C SER A 102 33.74 17.47 21.44
N VAL A 103 33.71 18.34 20.43
CA VAL A 103 34.79 19.33 20.28
C VAL A 103 34.56 20.37 21.37
N THR A 104 35.22 20.20 22.51
CA THR A 104 35.43 21.30 23.44
C THR A 104 36.63 22.10 22.96
N ASP A 105 36.41 23.40 22.79
CA ASP A 105 37.41 24.44 23.05
C ASP A 105 38.32 24.03 24.24
N PRO A 106 39.66 24.17 24.19
CA PRO A 106 40.60 23.52 25.13
C PRO A 106 40.52 23.95 26.61
N ALA A 107 39.48 24.62 27.06
CA ALA A 107 39.40 25.26 28.37
C ALA A 107 38.21 24.85 29.26
N SER A 108 37.41 23.83 28.93
CA SER A 108 36.32 23.39 29.83
C SER A 108 36.32 21.88 30.10
N ASN A 109 36.40 21.57 31.40
CA ASN A 109 36.37 20.22 31.97
C ASN A 109 35.10 19.45 31.59
N GLY A 110 35.31 18.24 31.05
CA GLY A 110 34.50 17.04 31.21
C GLY A 110 32.97 17.16 31.19
N ASN A 111 32.35 16.95 30.01
CA ASN A 111 31.06 16.26 29.90
C ASN A 111 30.90 15.68 28.48
N ASN A 112 31.24 14.40 28.31
CA ASN A 112 31.04 13.63 27.09
C ASN A 112 29.56 13.27 26.93
N ASN A 113 28.75 14.17 26.41
CA ASN A 113 27.39 13.81 25.96
C ASN A 113 27.51 12.97 24.69
N VAL A 114 26.80 11.85 24.59
CA VAL A 114 26.78 10.89 23.48
C VAL A 114 25.44 10.92 22.76
N THR A 115 25.42 11.16 21.44
CA THR A 115 24.21 11.08 20.62
C THR A 115 23.99 9.63 20.21
N LYS A 116 23.10 8.96 20.94
CA LYS A 116 22.67 7.60 20.63
C LYS A 116 21.76 7.63 19.39
N LEU A 117 22.05 6.81 18.38
CA LEU A 117 21.09 6.57 17.30
C LEU A 117 19.78 6.06 17.90
N LEU A 118 18.66 6.54 17.38
CA LEU A 118 17.37 6.19 17.91
C LEU A 118 17.17 4.68 17.83
N THR A 119 16.85 4.08 18.97
CA THR A 119 16.65 2.63 19.10
C THR A 119 15.15 2.37 19.15
N LEU A 120 14.69 1.42 18.34
CA LEU A 120 13.29 1.00 18.35
C LEU A 120 13.03 0.16 19.61
N SER A 121 11.91 0.43 20.29
CA SER A 121 11.44 -0.42 21.38
C SER A 121 11.04 -1.80 20.85
N THR A 122 11.39 -2.85 21.58
CA THR A 122 11.11 -4.24 21.21
C THR A 122 9.68 -4.67 21.55
N GLY A 123 9.03 -3.96 22.47
CA GLY A 123 7.66 -4.20 22.92
C GLY A 123 6.69 -3.09 22.50
N LEU A 124 5.41 -3.35 22.68
CA LEU A 124 4.37 -2.31 22.57
C LEU A 124 4.30 -1.54 23.90
N PRO A 125 4.11 -0.20 23.87
CA PRO A 125 3.98 0.60 25.09
C PRO A 125 2.70 0.22 25.85
N LYS A 126 2.62 0.53 27.15
CA LYS A 126 1.43 0.29 27.99
C LYS A 126 0.36 1.37 27.79
N LEU A 127 -0.89 1.04 28.05
CA LEU A 127 -1.92 2.09 28.20
C LEU A 127 -1.50 3.03 29.33
N ASP A 128 -1.84 4.32 29.19
CA ASP A 128 -1.47 5.41 30.11
C ASP A 128 0.04 5.73 30.17
N GLU A 129 0.87 5.07 29.36
CA GLU A 129 2.29 5.38 29.30
C GLU A 129 2.54 6.71 28.56
N ASN A 130 3.38 7.57 29.13
CA ASN A 130 3.74 8.85 28.54
C ASN A 130 4.50 8.67 27.24
N VAL A 131 4.12 9.45 26.23
CA VAL A 131 4.77 9.48 24.93
C VAL A 131 5.07 10.90 24.49
N THR A 132 6.20 11.06 23.80
CA THR A 132 6.64 12.34 23.22
C THR A 132 6.81 12.21 21.72
N CYS A 133 6.01 12.94 20.94
CA CYS A 133 6.15 13.03 19.49
C CYS A 133 7.03 14.23 19.12
N VAL A 134 8.02 14.00 18.26
CA VAL A 134 8.93 15.04 17.78
C VAL A 134 8.87 15.13 16.27
N GLY A 135 8.75 16.34 15.73
CA GLY A 135 8.81 16.56 14.30
C GLY A 135 8.85 18.03 13.89
N PHE A 136 8.49 18.31 12.65
CA PHE A 136 8.49 19.65 12.08
C PHE A 136 7.07 20.00 11.61
N PRO A 137 6.39 20.97 12.21
CA PRO A 137 5.03 21.31 11.83
C PRO A 137 5.02 21.92 10.43
N GLN A 138 3.91 21.73 9.70
CA GLN A 138 3.77 22.30 8.37
C GLN A 138 4.00 23.82 8.37
N GLY A 139 4.88 24.29 7.49
CA GLY A 139 5.23 25.71 7.36
C GLY A 139 6.33 26.20 8.33
N GLY A 140 6.75 25.38 9.29
CA GLY A 140 7.86 25.67 10.20
C GLY A 140 9.18 25.01 9.79
N THR A 141 10.30 25.56 10.25
CA THR A 141 11.65 24.96 10.17
C THR A 141 12.17 24.52 11.54
N GLN A 142 11.46 24.89 12.60
CA GLN A 142 11.80 24.57 13.98
C GLN A 142 11.19 23.23 14.38
N ILE A 143 11.86 22.52 15.28
CA ILE A 143 11.31 21.32 15.91
C ILE A 143 10.05 21.70 16.69
N SER A 144 9.01 20.88 16.56
CA SER A 144 7.84 20.84 17.43
C SER A 144 7.86 19.57 18.26
N VAL A 145 7.46 19.70 19.52
CA VAL A 145 7.32 18.60 20.47
C VAL A 145 5.89 18.61 20.99
N THR A 146 5.24 17.46 20.95
CA THR A 146 3.93 17.23 21.56
C THR A 146 4.02 16.05 22.50
N ARG A 147 3.28 16.09 23.61
CA ARG A 147 3.27 15.04 24.61
C ARG A 147 1.84 14.61 24.88
N GLY A 148 1.70 13.36 25.27
CA GLY A 148 0.43 12.73 25.63
C GLY A 148 0.69 11.37 26.22
N VAL A 149 -0.34 10.54 26.27
CA VAL A 149 -0.30 9.16 26.73
C VAL A 149 -0.80 8.20 25.66
N VAL A 150 -0.45 6.93 25.80
CA VAL A 150 -1.05 5.85 25.01
C VAL A 150 -2.48 5.61 25.46
N SER A 151 -3.44 5.95 24.60
CA SER A 151 -4.87 5.87 24.92
C SER A 151 -5.51 4.54 24.50
N ARG A 152 -4.99 3.91 23.44
CA ARG A 152 -5.53 2.63 22.92
C ARG A 152 -4.49 1.92 22.07
N ILE A 153 -4.53 0.59 22.08
CA ILE A 153 -3.79 -0.25 21.13
C ILE A 153 -4.81 -1.18 20.49
N ASP A 154 -4.98 -1.11 19.19
CA ASP A 154 -5.97 -1.95 18.51
C ASP A 154 -5.67 -2.08 17.01
N VAL A 155 -6.40 -2.98 16.37
CA VAL A 155 -6.40 -3.18 14.93
C VAL A 155 -7.41 -2.25 14.29
N ASP A 156 -6.98 -1.42 13.35
CA ASP A 156 -7.84 -0.47 12.65
C ASP A 156 -8.77 -1.14 11.62
N SER A 157 -9.59 -0.35 10.93
CA SER A 157 -10.53 -0.85 9.92
C SER A 157 -9.85 -1.45 8.68
N GLN A 158 -8.55 -1.22 8.49
CA GLN A 158 -7.74 -1.83 7.43
C GLN A 158 -7.02 -3.10 7.92
N TYR A 159 -7.38 -3.56 9.12
CA TYR A 159 -6.76 -4.69 9.79
C TYR A 159 -5.28 -4.48 10.06
N VAL A 160 -4.84 -3.28 10.45
CA VAL A 160 -3.45 -3.01 10.86
C VAL A 160 -3.38 -2.63 12.33
N LEU A 161 -2.40 -3.16 13.06
CA LEU A 161 -2.14 -2.72 14.43
C LEU A 161 -1.71 -1.25 14.44
N ARG A 162 -2.43 -0.43 15.21
CA ARG A 162 -2.12 0.97 15.48
C ARG A 162 -2.09 1.21 16.98
N ILE A 163 -1.29 2.21 17.39
CA ILE A 163 -1.36 2.74 18.74
C ILE A 163 -1.97 4.14 18.64
N GLN A 164 -3.02 4.37 19.42
CA GLN A 164 -3.68 5.65 19.57
C GLN A 164 -3.06 6.40 20.75
N ILE A 165 -2.84 7.70 20.57
CA ILE A 165 -2.34 8.61 21.58
C ILE A 165 -3.23 9.86 21.62
N ASP A 166 -3.22 10.59 22.73
CA ASP A 166 -3.92 11.89 22.87
C ASP A 166 -3.02 13.10 22.59
N ALA A 167 -1.76 12.86 22.24
CA ALA A 167 -0.87 13.90 21.75
C ALA A 167 -1.30 14.37 20.35
N ALA A 168 -1.29 15.69 20.12
CA ALA A 168 -1.65 16.26 18.84
C ALA A 168 -0.64 15.88 17.74
N ILE A 169 -1.10 15.15 16.72
CA ILE A 169 -0.34 14.89 15.50
C ILE A 169 -0.89 15.78 14.38
N ASN A 170 -0.09 16.77 13.98
CA ASN A 170 -0.42 17.71 12.91
C ASN A 170 0.34 17.36 11.62
N PRO A 171 -0.16 17.79 10.44
CA PRO A 171 0.62 17.75 9.20
C PRO A 171 2.02 18.33 9.39
N GLY A 172 3.02 17.64 8.85
CA GLY A 172 4.44 17.94 9.06
C GLY A 172 5.10 17.08 10.13
N ASN A 173 4.44 16.81 11.26
CA ASN A 173 4.98 15.91 12.29
C ASN A 173 4.94 14.43 11.88
N SER A 174 4.16 14.12 10.84
CA SER A 174 4.08 12.78 10.25
C SER A 174 5.46 12.29 9.79
N GLY A 175 5.76 11.04 10.12
CA GLY A 175 7.04 10.40 9.87
C GLY A 175 8.07 10.64 10.98
N GLY A 176 7.73 11.47 11.98
CA GLY A 176 8.56 11.73 13.15
C GLY A 176 8.53 10.59 14.18
N PRO A 177 9.60 10.45 14.99
CA PRO A 177 9.66 9.45 16.03
C PRO A 177 8.73 9.80 17.20
N VAL A 178 8.19 8.77 17.84
CA VAL A 178 7.45 8.87 19.09
C VAL A 178 8.20 8.09 20.16
N PHE A 179 8.55 8.77 21.25
CA PHE A 179 9.41 8.26 22.31
C PHE A 179 8.62 7.85 23.55
N ASP A 180 9.03 6.77 24.20
CA ASP A 180 8.70 6.50 25.60
C ASP A 180 9.57 7.35 26.56
N GLU A 181 9.35 7.19 27.87
CA GLU A 181 10.12 7.90 28.90
C GLU A 181 11.60 7.46 28.95
N GLN A 182 11.93 6.29 28.41
CA GLN A 182 13.31 5.78 28.32
C GLN A 182 14.02 6.25 27.04
N GLY A 183 13.35 7.10 26.24
CA GLY A 183 13.88 7.63 24.99
C GLY A 183 14.00 6.57 23.89
N GLN A 184 13.32 5.42 24.00
CA GLN A 184 13.20 4.47 22.90
C GLN A 184 12.06 4.88 21.99
N VAL A 185 12.18 4.59 20.69
CA VAL A 185 11.13 4.86 19.72
C VAL A 185 10.09 3.76 19.79
N VAL A 186 8.89 4.09 20.28
CA VAL A 186 7.73 3.18 20.35
C VAL A 186 6.92 3.17 19.06
N GLY A 187 7.16 4.12 18.16
CA GLY A 187 6.53 4.15 16.84
C GLY A 187 6.83 5.40 16.02
N ILE A 188 6.17 5.50 14.87
CA ILE A 188 6.25 6.63 13.94
C ILE A 188 4.89 7.32 13.87
N ALA A 189 4.86 8.63 14.10
CA ALA A 189 3.63 9.42 14.01
C ALA A 189 3.06 9.40 12.59
N SER A 190 1.75 9.13 12.43
CA SER A 190 1.07 9.22 11.13
C SER A 190 -0.15 10.12 11.21
N SER A 191 -0.07 11.28 10.55
CA SER A 191 -1.18 12.25 10.43
C SER A 191 -2.23 11.86 9.39
N HIS A 192 -1.91 10.88 8.54
CA HIS A 192 -2.81 10.40 7.50
C HIS A 192 -3.98 9.59 8.07
N LEU A 193 -3.75 8.97 9.23
CA LEU A 193 -4.77 8.27 9.99
C LEU A 193 -5.65 9.30 10.71
N ARG A 194 -6.86 9.53 10.19
CA ARG A 194 -7.79 10.52 10.75
C ARG A 194 -8.59 9.93 11.92
N GLY A 195 -8.50 10.57 13.08
CA GLY A 195 -9.42 10.42 14.21
C GLY A 195 -10.31 11.65 14.40
N ALA A 196 -11.13 11.64 15.45
CA ALA A 196 -11.76 12.87 15.97
C ALA A 196 -10.67 13.81 16.54
N GLY A 197 -11.02 15.06 16.87
CA GLY A 197 -10.06 16.04 17.40
C GLY A 197 -9.28 15.50 18.62
N ASN A 198 -7.97 15.82 18.67
CA ASN A 198 -7.01 15.36 19.68
C ASN A 198 -6.79 13.83 19.74
N ILE A 199 -6.98 13.13 18.63
CA ILE A 199 -6.59 11.72 18.50
C ILE A 199 -5.45 11.62 17.50
N GLY A 200 -4.28 11.18 17.98
CA GLY A 200 -3.13 10.83 17.16
C GLY A 200 -3.00 9.31 17.00
N TYR A 201 -2.44 8.87 15.87
CA TYR A 201 -2.06 7.48 15.65
C TYR A 201 -0.58 7.36 15.34
N ILE A 202 0.02 6.28 15.83
CA ILE A 202 1.41 5.93 15.54
C ILE A 202 1.48 4.52 14.95
N ILE A 203 2.40 4.34 14.01
CA ILE A 203 2.82 3.04 13.47
C ILE A 203 3.71 2.38 14.52
N PRO A 204 3.33 1.25 15.14
CA PRO A 204 4.11 0.64 16.21
C PRO A 204 5.54 0.26 15.79
N SER A 205 6.49 0.38 16.72
CA SER A 205 7.90 0.00 16.50
C SER A 205 8.04 -1.43 15.96
N LYS A 206 7.18 -2.36 16.39
CA LYS A 206 7.16 -3.73 15.90
C LYS A 206 6.92 -3.83 14.38
N ILE A 207 5.98 -3.03 13.84
CA ILE A 207 5.72 -2.95 12.39
C ILE A 207 6.94 -2.35 11.68
N VAL A 208 7.52 -1.30 12.26
CA VAL A 208 8.72 -0.64 11.73
C VAL A 208 9.90 -1.62 11.67
N SER A 209 10.14 -2.39 12.73
CA SER A 209 11.19 -3.42 12.76
C SER A 209 11.00 -4.49 11.70
N ASN A 210 9.76 -4.95 11.49
CA ASN A 210 9.46 -5.92 10.44
C ASN A 210 9.71 -5.35 9.04
N PHE A 211 9.29 -4.09 8.79
CA PHE A 211 9.58 -3.39 7.54
C PHE A 211 11.09 -3.32 7.27
N LEU A 212 11.87 -2.85 8.25
CA LEU A 212 13.32 -2.77 8.14
C LEU A 212 13.98 -4.14 7.92
N GLN A 213 13.49 -5.18 8.58
CA GLN A 213 14.00 -6.54 8.37
C GLN A 213 13.69 -7.04 6.95
N MET A 214 12.48 -6.81 6.44
CA MET A 214 12.13 -7.18 5.06
C MET A 214 12.98 -6.44 4.02
N CYS A 215 13.30 -5.15 4.26
CA CYS A 215 14.25 -4.41 3.43
C CYS A 215 15.65 -5.06 3.43
N LYS A 216 16.16 -5.48 4.59
CA LYS A 216 17.47 -6.15 4.71
C LYS A 216 17.49 -7.53 4.07
N ASP A 217 16.41 -8.29 4.24
CA ASP A 217 16.22 -9.60 3.62
C ASP A 217 16.02 -9.50 2.09
N ASN A 218 15.99 -8.27 1.53
CA ASN A 218 15.67 -7.96 0.15
C ASN A 218 14.35 -8.60 -0.31
N ASN A 219 13.37 -8.63 0.59
CA ASN A 219 12.04 -9.18 0.35
C ASN A 219 11.20 -8.15 -0.42
N GLU A 220 11.38 -8.15 -1.75
CA GLU A 220 10.74 -7.21 -2.66
C GLU A 220 9.47 -7.81 -3.31
N VAL A 221 8.42 -6.99 -3.42
CA VAL A 221 7.23 -7.30 -4.23
C VAL A 221 7.62 -7.27 -5.71
N LYS A 222 7.47 -8.41 -6.39
CA LYS A 222 7.70 -8.53 -7.83
C LYS A 222 6.80 -7.56 -8.60
N VAL A 223 7.31 -7.02 -9.70
CA VAL A 223 6.60 -6.04 -10.55
C VAL A 223 5.21 -6.52 -10.98
N GLU A 224 5.06 -7.81 -11.29
CA GLU A 224 3.79 -8.46 -11.65
C GLU A 224 2.72 -8.34 -10.53
N ASP A 225 3.15 -8.37 -9.27
CA ASP A 225 2.28 -8.22 -8.10
C ASP A 225 1.99 -6.75 -7.77
N ARG A 226 2.76 -5.79 -8.30
CA ARG A 226 2.51 -4.35 -8.10
C ARG A 226 1.21 -3.89 -8.75
N PHE A 227 0.71 -4.62 -9.75
CA PHE A 227 -0.54 -4.33 -10.47
C PHE A 227 -1.77 -5.07 -9.92
N SER A 228 -1.57 -5.92 -8.90
CA SER A 228 -2.51 -6.95 -8.46
C SER A 228 -3.41 -6.57 -7.27
N GLY A 229 -3.56 -5.29 -6.94
CA GLY A 229 -4.40 -4.85 -5.82
C GLY A 229 -3.65 -4.57 -4.52
N LEU A 230 -2.32 -4.68 -4.50
CA LEU A 230 -1.55 -3.58 -3.90
C LEU A 230 -1.83 -2.36 -4.74
N GLY A 231 -1.89 -1.19 -4.13
CA GLY A 231 -2.00 0.02 -4.90
C GLY A 231 -0.98 0.00 -6.05
N ALA A 232 -1.49 -0.16 -7.28
CA ALA A 232 -0.81 0.07 -8.53
C ALA A 232 -0.50 1.56 -8.58
N LEU A 233 0.49 1.93 -7.78
CA LEU A 233 1.20 3.17 -7.93
C LEU A 233 2.09 2.90 -9.13
N VAL A 234 1.50 3.16 -10.30
CA VAL A 234 2.22 3.23 -11.55
C VAL A 234 3.17 4.41 -11.40
N VAL A 235 4.42 4.08 -11.09
CA VAL A 235 5.51 5.04 -11.09
C VAL A 235 5.82 5.33 -12.55
N GLN A 236 5.67 6.61 -12.93
CA GLN A 236 6.21 7.11 -14.19
C GLN A 236 7.69 6.70 -14.27
N GLU A 237 8.09 6.05 -15.36
CA GLU A 237 9.46 5.55 -15.61
C GLU A 237 10.51 6.56 -15.11
N GLU A 238 10.33 7.86 -15.36
CA GLU A 238 11.44 8.80 -15.18
C GLU A 238 11.74 9.34 -13.75
N SER A 239 11.01 9.00 -12.66
CA SER A 239 11.32 9.64 -11.35
C SER A 239 11.39 8.78 -10.07
N ILE A 240 10.85 7.56 -10.01
CA ILE A 240 10.94 6.67 -8.81
C ILE A 240 11.30 5.22 -9.20
N GLU A 241 11.85 5.01 -10.41
CA GLU A 241 12.19 3.72 -11.03
C GLU A 241 13.00 2.75 -10.15
N ASP A 242 13.84 3.27 -9.25
CA ASP A 242 14.75 2.47 -8.42
C ASP A 242 14.20 2.03 -7.06
N SER A 243 13.04 2.51 -6.64
CA SER A 243 12.55 2.21 -5.28
C SER A 243 12.04 0.77 -5.17
N LYS A 244 12.58 0.03 -4.21
CA LYS A 244 12.14 -1.33 -3.92
C LYS A 244 10.88 -1.32 -3.06
N HIS A 245 9.95 -2.21 -3.34
CA HIS A 245 8.66 -2.25 -2.66
C HIS A 245 8.61 -3.41 -1.68
N VAL A 246 8.33 -3.13 -0.41
CA VAL A 246 8.18 -4.17 0.61
C VAL A 246 6.74 -4.67 0.64
N PRO A 247 6.51 -5.98 0.79
CA PRO A 247 5.17 -6.52 0.99
C PRO A 247 4.37 -5.79 2.07
N GLY A 248 3.07 -5.68 1.84
CA GLY A 248 2.14 -4.95 2.69
C GLY A 248 1.74 -5.70 3.97
N ILE A 249 0.47 -5.56 4.33
CA ILE A 249 -0.07 -6.09 5.59
C ILE A 249 -0.27 -7.61 5.46
N PRO A 250 0.35 -8.43 6.32
CA PRO A 250 0.16 -9.87 6.32
C PRO A 250 -1.26 -10.26 6.77
N ASN A 251 -1.79 -11.34 6.20
CA ASN A 251 -3.12 -11.87 6.52
C ASN A 251 -3.16 -13.42 6.47
N LEU A 252 -4.26 -13.97 7.01
CA LEU A 252 -4.59 -15.40 7.01
C LEU A 252 -5.41 -15.85 5.79
N ALA A 253 -5.61 -14.98 4.81
CA ALA A 253 -6.48 -15.17 3.65
C ALA A 253 -7.93 -15.52 4.01
N ILE A 254 -8.46 -14.92 5.07
CA ILE A 254 -9.85 -15.08 5.52
C ILE A 254 -10.71 -13.88 5.12
N LEU A 255 -11.94 -14.14 4.66
CA LEU A 255 -12.92 -13.10 4.31
C LEU A 255 -13.49 -12.40 5.55
N GLY A 256 -13.49 -13.10 6.69
CA GLY A 256 -14.07 -12.58 7.91
C GLY A 256 -14.04 -13.60 9.05
N SER A 257 -14.37 -13.11 10.23
CA SER A 257 -14.48 -13.91 11.45
C SER A 257 -15.75 -13.53 12.18
N GLN A 258 -16.43 -14.52 12.75
CA GLN A 258 -17.62 -14.34 13.58
C GLN A 258 -17.27 -14.68 15.03
N THR A 259 -17.66 -13.80 15.97
CA THR A 259 -17.49 -14.05 17.40
C THR A 259 -18.40 -15.20 17.86
N LEU A 260 -17.95 -15.88 18.91
CA LEU A 260 -18.59 -17.08 19.44
C LEU A 260 -19.22 -16.82 20.81
N GLU A 261 -19.68 -15.61 21.10
CA GLU A 261 -20.35 -15.28 22.38
C GLU A 261 -21.67 -16.05 22.58
N SER A 262 -22.36 -16.41 21.48
CA SER A 262 -23.58 -17.21 21.52
C SER A 262 -23.30 -18.65 21.94
N LYS A 263 -23.83 -19.06 23.11
CA LYS A 263 -23.75 -20.44 23.61
C LYS A 263 -24.35 -21.45 22.62
N ALA A 264 -25.45 -21.11 21.97
CA ALA A 264 -26.10 -22.00 21.00
C ALA A 264 -25.22 -22.22 19.75
N LEU A 265 -24.52 -21.18 19.28
CA LEU A 265 -23.59 -21.31 18.16
C LEU A 265 -22.40 -22.19 18.55
N ARG A 266 -21.83 -21.99 19.74
CA ARG A 266 -20.75 -22.84 20.26
C ARG A 266 -21.17 -24.30 20.33
N HIS A 267 -22.37 -24.58 20.85
CA HIS A 267 -22.90 -25.93 20.93
C HIS A 267 -23.09 -26.56 19.53
N ASN A 268 -23.64 -25.80 18.58
CA ASN A 268 -23.79 -26.28 17.20
C ASN A 268 -22.44 -26.65 16.56
N LEU A 269 -21.39 -25.87 16.85
CA LEU A 269 -20.03 -26.09 16.37
C LEU A 269 -19.28 -27.20 17.14
N GLY A 270 -19.88 -27.79 18.18
CA GLY A 270 -19.28 -28.87 18.97
C GLY A 270 -18.27 -28.40 20.03
N LEU A 271 -18.40 -27.15 20.50
CA LEU A 271 -17.61 -26.60 21.62
C LEU A 271 -18.28 -26.89 22.97
N ASP A 272 -18.86 -28.08 23.10
CA ASP A 272 -19.66 -28.49 24.25
C ASP A 272 -18.75 -28.75 25.46
N GLU A 273 -18.62 -27.72 26.30
CA GLU A 273 -17.88 -27.68 27.58
C GLU A 273 -16.34 -27.60 27.52
N LEU A 274 -15.74 -27.55 26.32
CA LEU A 274 -14.30 -27.27 26.16
C LEU A 274 -14.01 -25.76 26.06
N ASP A 275 -13.29 -25.29 27.07
CA ASP A 275 -12.51 -24.07 27.19
C ASP A 275 -13.25 -22.72 27.35
N ILE A 276 -13.03 -22.14 28.53
CA ILE A 276 -13.33 -20.78 28.98
C ILE A 276 -12.79 -19.72 27.99
N LEU A 277 -11.88 -20.10 27.10
CA LEU A 277 -11.19 -19.23 26.15
C LEU A 277 -11.97 -18.99 24.84
N GLY A 278 -12.78 -19.93 24.34
CA GLY A 278 -13.61 -19.69 23.15
C GLY A 278 -12.86 -19.77 21.80
N GLY A 279 -12.90 -18.71 20.99
CA GLY A 279 -12.35 -18.66 19.63
C GLY A 279 -13.24 -17.87 18.66
N VAL A 280 -12.90 -17.89 17.37
CA VAL A 280 -13.70 -17.25 16.30
C VAL A 280 -14.02 -18.21 15.17
N ARG A 281 -15.24 -18.16 14.63
CA ARG A 281 -15.61 -18.92 13.42
C ARG A 281 -15.14 -18.18 12.18
N ILE A 282 -14.46 -18.87 11.27
CA ILE A 282 -14.07 -18.35 9.97
C ILE A 282 -15.30 -18.31 9.06
N VAL A 283 -15.64 -17.13 8.56
CA VAL A 283 -16.82 -16.92 7.69
C VAL A 283 -16.56 -17.50 6.29
N GLY A 284 -15.32 -17.42 5.84
CA GLY A 284 -14.87 -17.93 4.56
C GLY A 284 -13.41 -17.58 4.33
N SER A 285 -12.83 -18.19 3.32
CA SER A 285 -11.43 -17.98 2.93
C SER A 285 -11.36 -17.52 1.48
N LEU A 286 -10.30 -16.80 1.14
CA LEU A 286 -10.04 -16.42 -0.23
C LEU A 286 -9.77 -17.67 -1.06
N ASN A 287 -10.52 -17.83 -2.15
CA ASN A 287 -10.24 -18.85 -3.13
C ASN A 287 -8.95 -18.48 -3.86
N ASN A 288 -7.89 -19.25 -3.64
CA ASN A 288 -6.70 -19.16 -4.48
C ASN A 288 -6.91 -19.96 -5.75
N ASN A 289 -6.89 -19.26 -6.88
CA ASN A 289 -6.41 -19.91 -8.09
C ASN A 289 -4.89 -20.15 -7.90
N ASN A 290 -4.42 -21.34 -8.26
CA ASN A 290 -3.10 -21.94 -7.96
C ASN A 290 -1.84 -21.17 -8.40
N ASN A 291 -1.92 -19.88 -8.74
CA ASN A 291 -0.82 -19.07 -9.27
C ASN A 291 -0.23 -18.06 -8.27
N ASP A 292 -0.77 -17.92 -7.06
CA ASP A 292 -0.11 -17.07 -6.05
C ASP A 292 1.04 -17.82 -5.38
N SER A 293 2.26 -17.46 -5.79
CA SER A 293 3.54 -18.05 -5.32
C SER A 293 3.79 -17.94 -3.79
N PHE A 294 2.93 -17.22 -3.07
CA PHE A 294 3.01 -17.04 -1.62
C PHE A 294 2.27 -18.13 -0.82
N HIS A 295 1.43 -18.93 -1.45
CA HIS A 295 0.67 -19.98 -0.78
C HIS A 295 1.34 -21.34 -0.87
N THR A 296 2.18 -21.65 0.11
CA THR A 296 2.65 -23.01 0.39
C THR A 296 2.20 -23.43 1.79
N GLY A 297 1.48 -24.54 1.91
CA GLY A 297 1.06 -25.11 3.20
C GLY A 297 -0.45 -25.20 3.42
N ASP A 298 -0.85 -25.34 4.69
CA ASP A 298 -2.25 -25.47 5.09
C ASP A 298 -3.02 -24.17 4.91
N ARG A 299 -4.35 -24.26 4.92
CA ARG A 299 -5.26 -23.11 4.88
C ARG A 299 -6.45 -23.29 5.83
N LEU A 300 -7.03 -22.18 6.23
CA LEU A 300 -8.34 -22.14 6.88
C LEU A 300 -9.44 -22.38 5.83
N ASP A 301 -10.45 -23.15 6.20
CA ASP A 301 -11.68 -23.34 5.42
C ASP A 301 -12.84 -22.58 6.10
N GLY A 302 -13.91 -22.32 5.34
CA GLY A 302 -15.14 -21.80 5.93
C GLY A 302 -15.68 -22.73 7.02
N ASP A 303 -16.23 -22.16 8.08
CA ASP A 303 -16.71 -22.84 9.30
C ASP A 303 -15.66 -23.46 10.21
N ASP A 304 -14.36 -23.31 9.92
CA ASP A 304 -13.33 -23.57 10.93
C ASP A 304 -13.52 -22.68 12.14
N VAL A 305 -13.27 -23.20 13.34
CA VAL A 305 -13.11 -22.36 14.53
C VAL A 305 -11.63 -22.20 14.82
N LEU A 306 -11.14 -20.97 14.74
CA LEU A 306 -9.77 -20.64 15.12
C LEU A 306 -9.70 -20.41 16.63
N LEU A 307 -8.92 -21.26 17.31
CA LEU A 307 -8.80 -21.30 18.78
C LEU A 307 -7.54 -20.57 19.27
N SER A 308 -6.42 -20.71 18.56
CA SER A 308 -5.16 -20.07 18.93
C SER A 308 -4.30 -19.74 17.70
N ILE A 309 -3.40 -18.77 17.86
CA ILE A 309 -2.33 -18.46 16.88
C ILE A 309 -1.01 -18.49 17.63
N ASN A 310 -0.06 -19.31 17.17
CA ASN A 310 1.23 -19.54 17.81
C ASN A 310 1.10 -19.86 19.31
N GLY A 311 0.07 -20.65 19.66
CA GLY A 311 -0.23 -21.03 21.05
C GLY A 311 -0.92 -19.94 21.89
N ILE A 312 -1.12 -18.73 21.36
CA ILE A 312 -1.83 -17.65 22.06
C ILE A 312 -3.35 -17.85 21.87
N PRO A 313 -4.10 -18.09 22.95
CA PRO A 313 -5.53 -18.41 22.85
C PRO A 313 -6.36 -17.17 22.47
N ILE A 314 -7.38 -17.40 21.66
CA ILE A 314 -8.32 -16.39 21.20
C ILE A 314 -9.62 -16.49 21.97
N GLY A 315 -10.06 -15.35 22.51
CA GLY A 315 -11.33 -15.14 23.20
C GLY A 315 -12.54 -15.46 22.32
N MET A 316 -13.69 -15.81 22.93
CA MET A 316 -14.97 -15.92 22.21
C MET A 316 -15.44 -14.59 21.58
N ASP A 317 -14.94 -13.47 22.09
CA ASP A 317 -15.12 -12.11 21.57
C ASP A 317 -14.13 -11.75 20.45
N GLY A 318 -13.21 -12.67 20.10
CA GLY A 318 -12.17 -12.45 19.11
C GLY A 318 -11.00 -11.61 19.61
N THR A 319 -10.82 -11.47 20.92
CA THR A 319 -9.67 -10.74 21.50
C THR A 319 -8.61 -11.69 22.04
N ILE A 320 -7.37 -11.22 22.11
CA ILE A 320 -6.23 -11.90 22.73
C ILE A 320 -5.68 -11.05 23.86
N GLN A 321 -5.05 -11.68 24.84
CA GLN A 321 -4.28 -10.97 25.86
C GLN A 321 -2.96 -10.47 25.27
N LEU A 322 -2.64 -9.19 25.47
CA LEU A 322 -1.50 -8.55 24.80
C LEU A 322 -0.14 -9.09 25.23
N SER A 323 0.04 -9.37 26.53
CA SER A 323 1.20 -10.08 27.07
C SER A 323 0.86 -10.71 28.42
N GLU A 324 1.66 -11.69 28.86
CA GLU A 324 1.55 -12.26 30.20
C GLU A 324 1.65 -11.19 31.30
N THR A 325 2.44 -10.14 31.04
CA THR A 325 2.67 -9.00 31.94
C THR A 325 1.57 -7.93 31.88
N ARG A 326 0.56 -8.08 31.00
CA ARG A 326 -0.56 -7.15 30.78
C ARG A 326 -1.89 -7.92 30.68
N PRO A 327 -2.31 -8.59 31.77
CA PRO A 327 -3.49 -9.47 31.74
C PRO A 327 -4.82 -8.75 31.49
N ASP A 328 -4.91 -7.49 31.89
CA ASP A 328 -6.14 -6.70 31.75
C ASP A 328 -6.29 -6.06 30.36
N GLU A 329 -5.30 -6.22 29.49
CA GLU A 329 -5.28 -5.62 28.16
C GLU A 329 -5.55 -6.65 27.08
N ARG A 330 -6.74 -6.52 26.47
CA ARG A 330 -7.19 -7.39 25.39
C ARG A 330 -7.34 -6.61 24.09
N ILE A 331 -6.79 -7.14 23.00
CA ILE A 331 -6.85 -6.52 21.67
C ILE A 331 -7.31 -7.53 20.63
N ASN A 332 -7.73 -7.07 19.45
CA ASN A 332 -8.19 -7.98 18.40
C ASN A 332 -7.12 -9.02 18.02
N PHE A 333 -7.50 -10.29 17.84
CA PHE A 333 -6.58 -11.38 17.50
C PHE A 333 -5.77 -11.14 16.22
N ARG A 334 -6.29 -10.34 15.29
CA ARG A 334 -5.58 -9.98 14.04
C ARG A 334 -4.25 -9.29 14.30
N SER A 335 -4.07 -8.66 15.45
CA SER A 335 -2.79 -8.07 15.87
C SER A 335 -1.63 -9.09 15.83
N LEU A 336 -1.88 -10.35 16.16
CA LEU A 336 -0.89 -11.44 16.12
C LEU A 336 -0.41 -11.74 14.70
N VAL A 337 -1.26 -11.48 13.72
CA VAL A 337 -0.97 -11.67 12.30
C VAL A 337 -0.27 -10.44 11.75
N THR A 338 -0.79 -9.25 12.02
CA THR A 338 -0.30 -7.97 11.46
C THR A 338 1.09 -7.59 11.98
N CYS A 339 1.47 -8.12 13.15
CA CYS A 339 2.80 -7.95 13.74
C CYS A 339 3.84 -8.93 13.19
N GLN A 340 3.53 -9.70 12.15
CA GLN A 340 4.45 -10.63 11.49
C GLN A 340 4.94 -10.06 10.15
N ARG A 341 5.74 -10.86 9.44
CA ARG A 341 6.21 -10.57 8.08
C ARG A 341 5.38 -11.37 7.08
N VAL A 342 5.10 -10.79 5.90
CA VAL A 342 4.54 -11.56 4.77
C VAL A 342 5.52 -12.70 4.43
N GLY A 343 4.97 -13.88 4.14
CA GLY A 343 5.74 -15.11 3.87
C GLY A 343 6.15 -15.89 5.12
N SER A 344 6.01 -15.32 6.32
CA SER A 344 6.25 -16.07 7.56
C SER A 344 5.15 -17.11 7.81
N LYS A 345 5.49 -18.22 8.49
CA LYS A 345 4.53 -19.24 8.89
C LYS A 345 4.04 -18.99 10.31
N VAL A 346 2.75 -19.26 10.53
CA VAL A 346 2.13 -19.28 11.85
C VAL A 346 1.47 -20.64 12.08
N THR A 347 1.48 -21.08 13.34
CA THR A 347 0.80 -22.30 13.76
C THR A 347 -0.58 -21.93 14.27
N LEU A 348 -1.62 -22.63 13.82
CA LEU A 348 -3.01 -22.39 14.18
C LEU A 348 -3.59 -23.63 14.86
N ASP A 349 -4.21 -23.46 16.03
CA ASP A 349 -5.14 -24.46 16.55
C ASP A 349 -6.53 -24.19 16.00
N VAL A 350 -7.11 -25.19 15.34
CA VAL A 350 -8.44 -25.08 14.75
C VAL A 350 -9.35 -26.24 15.13
N LEU A 351 -10.64 -25.97 15.27
CA LEU A 351 -11.68 -26.99 15.28
C LEU A 351 -12.29 -27.07 13.89
N ARG A 352 -12.02 -28.15 13.16
CA ARG A 352 -12.59 -28.41 11.82
C ARG A 352 -13.46 -29.65 11.90
N LYS A 353 -14.75 -29.52 11.57
CA LYS A 353 -15.73 -30.62 11.66
C LYS A 353 -15.74 -31.29 13.04
N LYS A 354 -15.65 -30.48 14.12
CA LYS A 354 -15.61 -30.92 15.53
C LYS A 354 -14.36 -31.70 15.93
N GLU A 355 -13.32 -31.74 15.09
CA GLU A 355 -12.03 -32.32 15.42
C GLU A 355 -10.98 -31.22 15.55
N ARG A 356 -10.16 -31.28 16.60
CA ARG A 356 -9.05 -30.34 16.78
C ARG A 356 -7.92 -30.70 15.82
N LYS A 357 -7.40 -29.70 15.11
CA LYS A 357 -6.28 -29.83 14.18
C LYS A 357 -5.29 -28.70 14.42
N GLU A 358 -4.03 -29.00 14.22
CA GLU A 358 -2.98 -27.99 14.11
C GLU A 358 -2.70 -27.75 12.63
N LEU A 359 -2.68 -26.49 12.21
CA LEU A 359 -2.36 -26.10 10.84
C LEU A 359 -1.10 -25.23 10.82
N SER A 360 -0.25 -25.40 9.81
CA SER A 360 0.87 -24.49 9.54
C SER A 360 0.56 -23.65 8.31
N VAL A 361 0.19 -22.38 8.54
CA VAL A 361 -0.28 -21.46 7.51
C VAL A 361 0.79 -20.41 7.22
N SER A 362 1.14 -20.24 5.94
CA SER A 362 1.99 -19.14 5.47
C SER A 362 1.15 -17.86 5.34
N LEU A 363 1.62 -16.75 5.93
CA LEU A 363 0.94 -15.46 5.89
C LEU A 363 1.12 -14.78 4.53
N ASN A 364 0.03 -14.30 3.97
CA ASN A 364 -0.01 -13.71 2.64
C ASN A 364 -0.21 -12.22 2.70
N MET A 365 0.11 -11.55 1.61
CA MET A 365 -0.12 -10.13 1.47
C MET A 365 -1.60 -9.84 1.18
N SER A 366 -2.14 -8.80 1.80
CA SER A 366 -3.52 -8.36 1.52
C SER A 366 -3.61 -7.74 0.12
N ARG A 367 -4.52 -8.27 -0.70
CA ARG A 367 -4.86 -7.75 -2.04
C ARG A 367 -6.33 -7.34 -2.07
N PHE A 368 -6.58 -6.06 -2.32
CA PHE A 368 -7.93 -5.52 -2.40
C PHE A 368 -8.38 -5.46 -3.86
N LEU A 369 -9.60 -5.92 -4.15
CA LEU A 369 -10.19 -5.84 -5.49
C LEU A 369 -10.33 -4.39 -5.96
N VAL A 370 -10.67 -3.50 -5.04
CA VAL A 370 -10.71 -2.05 -5.24
C VAL A 370 -9.56 -1.45 -4.44
N PRO A 371 -8.46 -1.05 -5.09
CA PRO A 371 -7.34 -0.44 -4.40
C PRO A 371 -7.78 0.81 -3.61
N GLN A 372 -7.45 0.80 -2.32
CA GLN A 372 -7.73 1.88 -1.38
C GLN A 372 -6.58 2.89 -1.41
N TYR A 373 -6.49 3.70 -2.47
CA TYR A 373 -5.62 4.88 -2.46
C TYR A 373 -6.35 6.06 -1.83
N ASP A 374 -5.61 6.88 -1.11
CA ASP A 374 -5.98 8.27 -0.86
C ASP A 374 -5.13 9.15 -1.78
N ASP A 375 -5.73 9.78 -2.81
CA ASP A 375 -5.27 10.95 -3.60
C ASP A 375 -4.96 10.81 -5.12
N PHE A 376 -4.97 11.99 -5.77
CA PHE A 376 -5.31 12.35 -7.16
C PHE A 376 -4.25 12.09 -8.27
N ASP A 377 -3.02 11.72 -7.92
CA ASP A 377 -1.87 11.71 -8.87
C ASP A 377 -1.31 10.31 -9.17
N ALA A 378 -2.06 9.23 -8.89
CA ALA A 378 -1.73 7.92 -9.46
C ALA A 378 -1.92 8.00 -10.98
N ILE A 379 -0.97 7.53 -11.80
CA ILE A 379 -1.19 7.44 -13.25
C ILE A 379 -2.39 6.51 -13.45
N PRO A 380 -3.53 7.03 -13.92
CA PRO A 380 -4.71 6.21 -14.03
C PRO A 380 -4.45 5.17 -15.10
N LEU A 381 -4.53 3.89 -14.76
CA LEU A 381 -4.58 2.86 -15.78
C LEU A 381 -5.86 3.08 -16.59
N TYR A 382 -5.73 3.30 -17.90
CA TYR A 382 -6.89 3.55 -18.75
C TYR A 382 -6.73 2.93 -20.12
N VAL A 383 -7.87 2.68 -20.75
CA VAL A 383 -8.02 2.25 -22.14
C VAL A 383 -9.17 3.03 -22.76
N VAL A 384 -8.96 3.61 -23.94
CA VAL A 384 -9.92 4.37 -24.73
C VAL A 384 -10.19 3.61 -26.03
N VAL A 385 -11.43 3.18 -26.24
CA VAL A 385 -11.84 2.49 -27.47
C VAL A 385 -13.20 3.00 -27.92
N GLY A 386 -13.29 3.54 -29.15
CA GLY A 386 -14.51 4.17 -29.65
C GLY A 386 -15.02 5.30 -28.75
N GLY A 387 -14.12 5.99 -28.05
CA GLY A 387 -14.43 7.00 -27.03
C GLY A 387 -14.87 6.44 -25.66
N CYS A 388 -15.08 5.14 -25.50
CA CYS A 388 -15.34 4.53 -24.20
C CYS A 388 -14.05 4.49 -23.37
N VAL A 389 -14.05 5.13 -22.20
CA VAL A 389 -12.90 5.18 -21.29
C VAL A 389 -13.08 4.15 -20.18
N PHE A 390 -12.31 3.08 -20.25
CA PHE A 390 -12.25 2.03 -19.24
C PHE A 390 -11.06 2.24 -18.30
N THR A 391 -11.26 1.99 -17.01
CA THR A 391 -10.22 2.12 -15.98
C THR A 391 -10.53 1.15 -14.83
N PRO A 392 -9.53 0.62 -14.10
CA PRO A 392 -9.79 -0.14 -12.89
C PRO A 392 -10.43 0.76 -11.82
N LEU A 393 -11.45 0.25 -11.13
CA LEU A 393 -12.05 0.98 -10.04
C LEU A 393 -11.04 1.17 -8.90
N SER A 394 -10.95 2.39 -8.39
CA SER A 394 -10.13 2.74 -7.24
C SER A 394 -10.89 3.64 -6.26
N LEU A 395 -10.46 3.69 -5.00
CA LEU A 395 -11.11 4.54 -4.00
C LEU A 395 -11.11 6.05 -4.36
N PRO A 396 -10.04 6.65 -4.93
CA PRO A 396 -10.08 8.04 -5.39
C PRO A 396 -11.15 8.29 -6.46
N LEU A 397 -11.29 7.39 -7.43
CA LEU A 397 -12.29 7.50 -8.50
C LEU A 397 -13.74 7.50 -7.94
N VAL A 398 -13.95 6.84 -6.80
CA VAL A 398 -15.25 6.82 -6.11
C VAL A 398 -15.41 8.04 -5.19
N SER A 399 -14.35 8.48 -4.51
CA SER A 399 -14.39 9.56 -3.52
C SER A 399 -14.55 10.96 -4.14
N GLU A 400 -14.08 11.16 -5.38
CA GLU A 400 -14.32 12.37 -6.18
C GLU A 400 -15.82 12.59 -6.45
N LYS A 401 -16.63 11.52 -6.40
CA LYS A 401 -18.04 11.50 -6.79
C LYS A 401 -19.00 11.59 -5.59
N LYS A 402 -18.57 12.17 -4.46
CA LYS A 402 -19.31 12.36 -3.19
C LYS A 402 -20.58 13.26 -3.28
N SER A 403 -21.36 13.17 -4.35
CA SER A 403 -22.77 13.55 -4.32
C SER A 403 -23.63 12.37 -3.83
N ASN A 404 -23.71 12.20 -2.50
CA ASN A 404 -24.77 11.57 -1.71
C ASN A 404 -25.53 10.27 -2.14
N LYS A 405 -25.21 9.54 -3.21
CA LYS A 405 -25.92 8.31 -3.62
C LYS A 405 -25.06 7.27 -4.35
N SER A 406 -24.01 6.74 -3.71
CA SER A 406 -23.32 5.55 -4.23
C SER A 406 -22.95 4.60 -3.10
N THR A 407 -23.96 3.95 -2.55
CA THR A 407 -23.82 2.82 -1.62
C THR A 407 -23.36 1.55 -2.34
N SER A 408 -23.52 1.45 -3.66
CA SER A 408 -23.30 0.19 -4.40
C SER A 408 -21.83 -0.24 -4.48
N PHE A 409 -20.91 0.69 -4.75
CA PHE A 409 -19.46 0.36 -4.81
C PHE A 409 -18.87 0.07 -3.42
N SER A 410 -19.55 0.48 -2.34
CA SER A 410 -19.02 0.31 -0.99
C SER A 410 -18.89 -1.13 -0.53
N ARG A 411 -19.68 -2.02 -1.14
CA ARG A 411 -19.60 -3.45 -0.91
C ARG A 411 -18.25 -4.04 -1.30
N TYR A 412 -17.63 -3.51 -2.35
CA TYR A 412 -16.39 -4.04 -2.92
C TYR A 412 -15.12 -3.50 -2.24
N TYR A 413 -15.25 -2.53 -1.31
CA TYR A 413 -14.09 -1.96 -0.59
C TYR A 413 -13.37 -2.99 0.29
N ARG A 414 -14.10 -4.02 0.74
CA ARG A 414 -13.59 -5.07 1.62
C ARG A 414 -13.38 -6.40 0.90
N ASP A 415 -13.73 -6.47 -0.38
CA ASP A 415 -13.57 -7.69 -1.17
C ASP A 415 -12.07 -7.86 -1.45
N GLN A 416 -11.50 -8.86 -0.79
CA GLN A 416 -10.18 -9.37 -1.13
C GLN A 416 -10.35 -10.43 -2.24
N ARG A 417 -9.41 -10.51 -3.18
CA ARG A 417 -9.38 -11.55 -4.22
C ARG A 417 -7.96 -12.08 -4.41
N SER A 418 -7.86 -13.30 -4.96
CA SER A 418 -6.59 -13.92 -5.31
C SER A 418 -6.04 -13.37 -6.62
N GLY A 419 -4.72 -13.29 -6.77
CA GLY A 419 -4.10 -12.87 -8.03
C GLY A 419 -4.25 -11.37 -8.30
N ASN A 420 -4.36 -11.00 -9.58
CA ASN A 420 -4.33 -9.62 -10.09
C ASN A 420 -5.67 -9.14 -10.66
N GLU A 421 -6.78 -9.70 -10.19
CA GLU A 421 -8.11 -9.35 -10.66
C GLU A 421 -8.46 -7.89 -10.31
N GLN A 422 -9.02 -7.16 -11.28
CA GLN A 422 -9.42 -5.77 -11.17
C GLN A 422 -10.86 -5.61 -11.64
N MET A 423 -11.64 -4.80 -10.94
CA MET A 423 -12.96 -4.42 -11.42
C MET A 423 -12.83 -3.27 -12.43
N ILE A 424 -13.00 -3.57 -13.72
CA ILE A 424 -12.91 -2.57 -14.78
C ILE A 424 -14.23 -1.81 -14.90
N VAL A 425 -14.17 -0.48 -14.93
CA VAL A 425 -15.35 0.38 -15.05
C VAL A 425 -15.27 1.28 -16.27
N LEU A 426 -16.41 1.46 -16.93
CA LEU A 426 -16.63 2.55 -17.88
C LEU A 426 -16.73 3.86 -17.09
N SER A 427 -15.66 4.64 -17.06
CA SER A 427 -15.61 5.90 -16.33
C SER A 427 -16.38 7.00 -17.05
N LYS A 428 -16.27 7.04 -18.38
CA LYS A 428 -16.88 8.06 -19.25
C LYS A 428 -16.93 7.58 -20.70
N VAL A 429 -17.85 8.14 -21.49
CA VAL A 429 -17.83 8.08 -22.95
C VAL A 429 -17.48 9.46 -23.52
N LEU A 430 -16.44 9.54 -24.33
CA LEU A 430 -15.96 10.73 -25.02
C LEU A 430 -16.73 10.93 -26.31
N ASN A 431 -17.45 12.04 -26.45
CA ASN A 431 -18.35 12.26 -27.57
C ASN A 431 -17.65 12.16 -28.93
N ASP A 432 -18.21 11.33 -29.80
CA ASP A 432 -17.83 11.17 -31.20
C ASP A 432 -18.98 10.48 -31.99
N GLU A 433 -18.95 10.54 -33.32
CA GLU A 433 -19.96 9.93 -34.18
C GLU A 433 -20.03 8.40 -34.02
N VAL A 434 -18.92 7.75 -33.68
CA VAL A 434 -18.86 6.28 -33.50
C VAL A 434 -19.66 5.79 -32.27
N ASN A 435 -19.94 6.65 -31.29
CA ASN A 435 -20.56 6.28 -30.02
C ASN A 435 -21.89 6.98 -29.73
N VAL A 436 -22.59 7.39 -30.80
CA VAL A 436 -23.90 8.04 -30.70
C VAL A 436 -24.88 7.20 -29.90
N GLY A 437 -25.49 7.82 -28.89
CA GLY A 437 -26.44 7.18 -27.98
C GLY A 437 -25.84 6.77 -26.63
N TYR A 438 -24.51 6.66 -26.52
CA TYR A 438 -23.85 6.18 -25.30
C TYR A 438 -23.23 7.29 -24.44
N HIS A 439 -23.22 8.54 -24.91
CA HIS A 439 -22.56 9.71 -24.28
C HIS A 439 -22.85 9.94 -22.78
N GLY A 440 -24.05 9.58 -22.33
CA GLY A 440 -24.46 9.75 -20.92
C GLY A 440 -23.97 8.65 -19.99
N TRP A 441 -23.41 7.56 -20.53
CA TRP A 441 -23.11 6.35 -19.78
C TRP A 441 -21.77 6.49 -19.05
N LYS A 442 -21.77 6.10 -17.78
CA LYS A 442 -20.62 6.16 -16.86
C LYS A 442 -20.92 5.33 -15.63
N ASN A 443 -19.87 4.97 -14.88
CA ASN A 443 -19.95 4.17 -13.65
C ASN A 443 -20.55 2.77 -13.85
N LEU A 444 -20.36 2.18 -15.03
CA LEU A 444 -20.79 0.81 -15.31
C LEU A 444 -19.60 -0.14 -15.18
N VAL A 445 -19.79 -1.31 -14.59
CA VAL A 445 -18.76 -2.35 -14.49
C VAL A 445 -18.75 -3.17 -15.78
N LEU A 446 -17.60 -3.30 -16.42
CA LEU A 446 -17.43 -4.14 -17.60
C LEU A 446 -17.53 -5.62 -17.19
N LYS A 447 -18.46 -6.36 -17.79
CA LYS A 447 -18.59 -7.82 -17.64
C LYS A 447 -17.81 -8.55 -18.73
N SER A 448 -18.02 -8.16 -19.99
CA SER A 448 -17.39 -8.85 -21.11
C SER A 448 -17.20 -7.96 -22.34
N VAL A 449 -16.25 -8.32 -23.19
CA VAL A 449 -16.04 -7.76 -24.53
C VAL A 449 -16.13 -8.88 -25.56
N ASN A 450 -17.11 -8.82 -26.46
CA ASN A 450 -17.40 -9.90 -27.42
C ASN A 450 -17.50 -11.30 -26.78
N GLY A 451 -18.04 -11.36 -25.54
CA GLY A 451 -18.18 -12.61 -24.78
C GLY A 451 -16.95 -13.02 -23.96
N PHE A 452 -15.80 -12.36 -24.13
CA PHE A 452 -14.64 -12.56 -23.27
C PHE A 452 -14.75 -11.74 -21.99
N GLU A 453 -14.52 -12.35 -20.83
CA GLU A 453 -14.57 -11.68 -19.52
C GLU A 453 -13.15 -11.31 -19.05
N PRO A 454 -12.66 -10.08 -19.30
CA PRO A 454 -11.32 -9.68 -18.88
C PRO A 454 -11.26 -9.55 -17.35
N LYS A 455 -10.28 -10.21 -16.73
CA LYS A 455 -10.09 -10.15 -15.26
C LYS A 455 -9.35 -8.90 -14.81
N ASN A 456 -8.62 -8.24 -15.70
CA ASN A 456 -7.85 -7.04 -15.40
C ASN A 456 -7.67 -6.20 -16.67
N ILE A 457 -7.15 -4.97 -16.53
CA ILE A 457 -7.04 -4.06 -17.67
C ILE A 457 -6.03 -4.53 -18.73
N GLN A 458 -5.04 -5.33 -18.36
CA GLN A 458 -4.08 -5.91 -19.30
C GLN A 458 -4.74 -6.97 -20.19
N GLU A 459 -5.58 -7.84 -19.60
CA GLU A 459 -6.41 -8.77 -20.35
C GLU A 459 -7.42 -8.05 -21.26
N LEU A 460 -7.94 -6.89 -20.84
CA LEU A 460 -8.80 -6.06 -21.69
C LEU A 460 -8.02 -5.55 -22.92
N VAL A 461 -6.81 -5.00 -22.73
CA VAL A 461 -5.94 -4.58 -23.83
C VAL A 461 -5.64 -5.75 -24.77
N ASP A 462 -5.28 -6.91 -24.22
CA ASP A 462 -5.00 -8.13 -24.99
C ASP A 462 -6.20 -8.57 -25.83
N VAL A 463 -7.40 -8.60 -25.24
CA VAL A 463 -8.65 -8.92 -25.97
C VAL A 463 -8.89 -7.92 -27.09
N ILE A 464 -8.68 -6.62 -26.86
CA ILE A 464 -8.88 -5.57 -27.87
C ILE A 464 -7.92 -5.70 -29.05
N VAL A 465 -6.65 -6.02 -28.81
CA VAL A 465 -5.65 -6.08 -29.88
C VAL A 465 -5.57 -7.44 -30.57
N ARG A 466 -5.86 -8.55 -29.87
CA ARG A 466 -5.70 -9.92 -30.42
C ARG A 466 -7.01 -10.63 -30.79
N LYS A 467 -8.10 -10.39 -30.05
CA LYS A 467 -9.30 -11.24 -30.10
C LYS A 467 -10.52 -10.55 -30.69
N MET A 468 -10.33 -9.36 -31.24
CA MET A 468 -11.33 -8.64 -32.02
C MET A 468 -11.26 -9.13 -33.47
N GLU A 469 -11.85 -10.29 -33.73
CA GLU A 469 -12.12 -10.76 -35.09
C GLU A 469 -13.65 -10.71 -35.30
N GLY A 470 -14.16 -9.60 -35.82
CA GLY A 470 -15.58 -9.44 -36.11
C GLY A 470 -15.95 -8.13 -36.81
N GLU A 471 -17.22 -7.98 -37.21
CA GLU A 471 -17.74 -6.71 -37.73
C GLU A 471 -18.06 -5.73 -36.58
N MET A 472 -18.38 -6.26 -35.39
CA MET A 472 -18.91 -5.49 -34.26
C MET A 472 -18.10 -5.70 -32.99
N MET A 473 -17.96 -4.62 -32.22
CA MET A 473 -17.35 -4.57 -30.90
C MET A 473 -18.44 -4.37 -29.84
N ASN A 474 -18.65 -5.39 -29.01
CA ASN A 474 -19.71 -5.42 -27.99
C ASN A 474 -19.14 -5.37 -26.58
N PHE A 475 -19.35 -4.27 -25.86
CA PHE A 475 -19.07 -4.16 -24.44
C PHE A 475 -20.35 -4.39 -23.64
N ARG A 476 -20.37 -5.44 -22.83
CA ARG A 476 -21.46 -5.72 -21.88
C ARG A 476 -21.06 -5.18 -20.52
N CYS A 477 -21.85 -4.27 -19.98
CA CYS A 477 -21.61 -3.62 -18.71
C CYS A 477 -22.83 -3.75 -17.78
N THR A 478 -22.62 -3.68 -16.48
CA THR A 478 -23.70 -3.69 -15.48
C THR A 478 -23.59 -2.53 -14.51
N VAL A 479 -24.70 -2.18 -13.87
CA VAL A 479 -24.68 -1.34 -12.67
C VAL A 479 -24.21 -2.20 -11.49
N VAL A 480 -23.41 -1.59 -10.62
CA VAL A 480 -22.86 -2.24 -9.45
C VAL A 480 -23.97 -2.77 -8.54
N GLY A 481 -23.88 -4.04 -8.18
CA GLY A 481 -24.87 -4.70 -7.31
C GLY A 481 -26.13 -5.18 -8.04
N GLU A 482 -26.25 -4.95 -9.35
CA GLU A 482 -27.32 -5.51 -10.18
C GLU A 482 -26.76 -6.68 -11.00
N GLN A 483 -27.33 -7.88 -10.81
CA GLN A 483 -26.88 -9.09 -11.52
C GLN A 483 -27.67 -9.30 -12.82
N ASP A 484 -28.91 -8.83 -12.91
CA ASP A 484 -29.87 -9.18 -13.97
C ASP A 484 -30.10 -8.08 -15.02
N ALA A 485 -29.35 -6.96 -14.99
CA ALA A 485 -29.50 -5.85 -15.93
C ALA A 485 -28.17 -5.56 -16.65
N ASP A 486 -28.11 -5.92 -17.93
CA ASP A 486 -26.93 -5.64 -18.76
C ASP A 486 -27.20 -4.49 -19.73
N TYR A 487 -26.26 -3.56 -19.77
CA TYR A 487 -26.15 -2.51 -20.76
C TYR A 487 -25.15 -2.95 -21.82
N VAL A 488 -25.52 -2.84 -23.10
CA VAL A 488 -24.66 -3.25 -24.22
C VAL A 488 -24.29 -2.02 -25.03
N ILE A 489 -22.98 -1.78 -25.17
CA ILE A 489 -22.41 -0.82 -26.12
C ILE A 489 -21.94 -1.63 -27.33
N CYS A 490 -22.51 -1.34 -28.50
CA CYS A 490 -22.18 -2.02 -29.75
C CYS A 490 -21.73 -0.97 -30.77
N MET A 491 -20.55 -1.17 -31.36
CA MET A 491 -19.95 -0.28 -32.37
C MET A 491 -19.31 -1.11 -33.50
N SER A 492 -19.24 -0.58 -34.73
CA SER A 492 -18.49 -1.23 -35.81
C SER A 492 -16.99 -1.19 -35.50
N GLU A 493 -16.32 -2.33 -35.62
CA GLU A 493 -14.88 -2.42 -35.37
C GLU A 493 -14.08 -1.52 -36.32
N GLN A 494 -14.48 -1.50 -37.60
CA GLN A 494 -13.84 -0.64 -38.59
C GLN A 494 -14.02 0.83 -38.23
N GLU A 495 -15.22 1.26 -37.86
CA GLU A 495 -15.46 2.67 -37.49
C GLU A 495 -14.69 3.07 -36.22
N VAL A 496 -14.54 2.17 -35.26
CA VAL A 496 -13.71 2.38 -34.06
C VAL A 496 -12.25 2.63 -34.45
N ILE A 497 -11.68 1.81 -35.32
CA ILE A 497 -10.28 1.98 -35.79
C ILE A 497 -10.12 3.28 -36.59
N HIS A 498 -11.08 3.62 -37.46
CA HIS A 498 -11.02 4.84 -38.27
C HIS A 498 -11.20 6.13 -37.45
N SER A 499 -11.98 6.06 -36.36
CA SER A 499 -12.27 7.21 -35.50
C SER A 499 -11.20 7.47 -34.44
N GLU A 500 -10.31 6.50 -34.16
CA GLU A 500 -9.34 6.55 -33.05
C GLU A 500 -8.58 7.89 -32.97
N ASN A 501 -7.85 8.25 -34.02
CA ASN A 501 -7.05 9.49 -34.03
C ASN A 501 -7.93 10.74 -33.85
N ARG A 502 -9.13 10.74 -34.44
CA ARG A 502 -10.08 11.85 -34.30
C ARG A 502 -10.54 11.99 -32.85
N VAL A 503 -10.88 10.88 -32.19
CA VAL A 503 -11.29 10.85 -30.78
C VAL A 503 -10.14 11.35 -29.90
N LEU A 504 -8.95 10.77 -30.02
CA LEU A 504 -7.81 11.12 -29.18
C LEU A 504 -7.39 12.58 -29.35
N GLN A 505 -7.28 13.07 -30.58
CA GLN A 505 -6.90 14.46 -30.85
C GLN A 505 -7.98 15.45 -30.38
N ARG A 506 -9.26 15.16 -30.64
CA ARG A 506 -10.38 16.03 -30.23
C ARG A 506 -10.43 16.23 -28.71
N HIS A 507 -10.09 15.19 -27.95
CA HIS A 507 -10.11 15.21 -26.49
C HIS A 507 -8.73 15.42 -25.87
N MET A 508 -7.71 15.73 -26.68
CA MET A 508 -6.32 16.00 -26.25
C MET A 508 -5.70 14.87 -25.43
N ILE A 509 -5.96 13.62 -25.84
CA ILE A 509 -5.43 12.41 -25.19
C ILE A 509 -4.22 11.92 -25.98
N ALA A 510 -3.10 11.70 -25.29
CA ALA A 510 -1.80 11.39 -25.91
C ALA A 510 -1.68 9.96 -26.46
N SER A 511 -2.43 9.01 -25.88
CA SER A 511 -2.44 7.60 -26.29
C SER A 511 -3.80 6.97 -26.01
N TRP A 512 -4.14 5.92 -26.74
CA TRP A 512 -5.37 5.15 -26.52
C TRP A 512 -5.35 4.38 -25.19
N CYS A 513 -4.18 4.02 -24.66
CA CYS A 513 -4.06 3.40 -23.35
C CYS A 513 -2.82 3.87 -22.58
N SER A 514 -2.84 3.68 -21.26
CA SER A 514 -1.63 3.78 -20.43
C SER A 514 -0.63 2.69 -20.80
N MET A 515 0.67 3.01 -20.87
CA MET A 515 1.74 2.05 -21.20
C MET A 515 1.71 0.80 -20.30
N GLU A 516 1.30 0.98 -19.05
CA GLU A 516 1.29 -0.06 -18.04
C GLU A 516 0.05 -0.97 -18.12
N ALA A 517 -0.96 -0.56 -18.91
CA ALA A 517 -2.04 -1.45 -19.31
C ALA A 517 -1.60 -2.44 -20.40
N ILE A 518 -0.42 -2.27 -21.01
CA ILE A 518 0.13 -3.22 -21.97
C ILE A 518 0.90 -4.30 -21.20
N SER A 519 0.47 -5.55 -21.34
CA SER A 519 1.11 -6.71 -20.68
C SER A 519 2.55 -6.89 -21.14
N LYS A 520 3.38 -7.53 -20.31
CA LYS A 520 4.77 -7.81 -20.67
C LYS A 520 4.86 -8.67 -21.93
N GLU A 521 3.99 -9.67 -22.05
CA GLU A 521 3.94 -10.57 -23.20
C GLU A 521 3.67 -9.82 -24.50
N LEU A 522 2.77 -8.82 -24.47
CA LEU A 522 2.51 -7.96 -25.63
C LEU A 522 3.69 -7.06 -25.95
N ARG A 523 4.38 -6.52 -24.95
CA ARG A 523 5.60 -5.72 -25.18
C ARG A 523 6.68 -6.57 -25.82
N ASP A 524 7.01 -7.71 -25.24
CA ASP A 524 8.03 -8.65 -25.74
C ASP A 524 7.74 -9.06 -27.20
N GLU A 525 6.47 -9.25 -27.56
CA GLU A 525 6.05 -9.56 -28.92
C GLU A 525 6.20 -8.37 -29.88
N VAL A 526 5.80 -7.17 -29.48
CA VAL A 526 6.02 -5.93 -30.26
C VAL A 526 7.52 -5.72 -30.48
N GLU A 527 8.35 -5.97 -29.46
CA GLU A 527 9.80 -5.88 -29.57
C GLU A 527 10.38 -6.88 -30.57
N LYS A 528 9.85 -8.10 -30.59
CA LYS A 528 10.24 -9.14 -31.54
C LYS A 528 9.84 -8.79 -32.98
N ASN A 529 8.65 -8.21 -33.17
CA ASN A 529 8.10 -7.94 -34.50
C ASN A 529 8.55 -6.61 -35.11
N GLU A 530 9.01 -5.64 -34.29
CA GLU A 530 9.52 -4.36 -34.75
C GLU A 530 10.83 -3.98 -34.02
N PRO A 531 12.01 -4.26 -34.60
CA PRO A 531 13.28 -4.00 -33.92
C PRO A 531 13.64 -2.50 -33.81
N SER A 532 12.95 -1.62 -34.53
CA SER A 532 13.19 -0.17 -34.47
C SER A 532 12.51 0.46 -33.25
N GLU A 533 13.31 0.97 -32.31
CA GLU A 533 12.83 1.63 -31.09
C GLU A 533 11.81 2.75 -31.36
N THR A 534 12.08 3.62 -32.35
CA THR A 534 11.16 4.70 -32.73
C THR A 534 9.82 4.16 -33.23
N LYS A 535 9.83 3.08 -34.02
CA LYS A 535 8.60 2.46 -34.52
C LYS A 535 7.83 1.72 -33.43
N ARG A 536 8.53 1.06 -32.49
CA ARG A 536 7.89 0.46 -31.30
C ARG A 536 7.16 1.50 -30.47
N ARG A 537 7.82 2.63 -30.20
CA ARG A 537 7.21 3.74 -29.45
C ARG A 537 5.94 4.25 -30.15
N ASN A 538 5.98 4.40 -31.47
CA ASN A 538 4.81 4.77 -32.26
C ASN A 538 3.69 3.71 -32.19
N ALA A 539 4.04 2.43 -32.21
CA ALA A 539 3.07 1.33 -32.12
C ALA A 539 2.27 1.38 -30.80
N TYR A 540 2.87 1.85 -29.70
CA TYR A 540 2.16 1.98 -28.43
C TYR A 540 1.22 3.19 -28.34
N HIS A 541 1.31 4.16 -29.26
CA HIS A 541 0.48 5.37 -29.23
C HIS A 541 -0.94 5.16 -29.78
N THR A 542 -1.16 4.19 -30.67
CA THR A 542 -2.48 3.88 -31.24
C THR A 542 -2.76 2.38 -31.24
N MET A 543 -4.01 2.01 -30.99
CA MET A 543 -4.51 0.64 -31.10
C MET A 543 -4.28 0.10 -32.51
N LYS A 544 -4.54 0.93 -33.53
CA LYS A 544 -4.34 0.55 -34.94
C LYS A 544 -2.90 0.14 -35.23
N ASP A 545 -1.92 0.94 -34.81
CA ASP A 545 -0.51 0.64 -35.10
C ASP A 545 -0.04 -0.58 -34.30
N MET A 546 -0.50 -0.72 -33.06
CA MET A 546 -0.21 -1.91 -32.24
C MET A 546 -0.73 -3.19 -32.90
N ARG A 547 -1.98 -3.22 -33.36
CA ARG A 547 -2.55 -4.36 -34.09
C ARG A 547 -1.75 -4.66 -35.35
N HIS A 548 -1.40 -3.63 -36.12
CA HIS A 548 -0.61 -3.81 -37.34
C HIS A 548 0.77 -4.43 -37.08
N VAL A 549 1.44 -4.10 -35.97
CA VAL A 549 2.72 -4.73 -35.60
C VAL A 549 2.54 -6.18 -35.15
N LEU A 550 1.45 -6.49 -34.43
CA LEU A 550 1.15 -7.85 -33.97
C LEU A 550 0.70 -8.78 -35.10
N GLU A 551 0.01 -8.26 -36.12
CA GLU A 551 -0.46 -9.01 -37.30
C GLU A 551 0.65 -9.35 -38.32
N ARG A 552 1.87 -8.81 -38.18
CA ARG A 552 3.01 -9.07 -39.09
C ARG A 552 3.65 -10.45 -38.94
N VAL A 553 3.02 -11.38 -38.23
CA VAL A 553 3.49 -12.75 -37.95
C VAL A 553 3.23 -13.69 -39.12
#